data_AF-A0A2A4M8B3-F1
#
_entry.id   AF-A0A2A4M8B3-F1
#
_cell.length_a   1.000
_cell.length_b   1.000
_cell.length_c   1.000
_cell.angle_alpha   90.00
_cell.angle_beta   90.00
_cell.angle_gamma   90.00
#
_symmetry.space_group_name_H-M   'P 1'
#
loop_
_entity.id
_entity.type
_entity.pdbx_description
1 polymer ?
#
loop_
_entity_poly.entity_id
_entity_poly.type
_entity_poly.pdbx_seq_one_letter_code
_entity_poly.pdbx_strand_id
1 'polypeptide(L)'
;MNRILILILITCLGWGLYYDPGYLMLAYSDWRIEMPLWLVVAALLLLIIIRTLITSFFNTLSKLIKLPRKWRHNNAKENTELCLLHLAHGHWAQAEKSANKGRSYYAMPITNYLVAAYAAIEQRSFKKAYKYLDLAQQNNFKNNNSFAIDLMRARLHYYNEESTASLAILNILHDKEPKNTAVLKLLNKISQTNPNSNSSV
;
A
#
# COMPACT_ATOMS: atom_id res chain seq x y z
N MET A 1 30.66 -6.01 10.89
CA MET A 1 31.43 -6.88 11.81
C MET A 1 31.94 -8.15 11.12
N ASN A 2 31.08 -8.97 10.51
CA ASN A 2 31.46 -10.29 9.97
C ASN A 2 32.51 -10.28 8.84
N ARG A 3 32.59 -9.21 8.03
CA ARG A 3 33.55 -9.12 6.91
C ARG A 3 35.01 -8.95 7.36
N ILE A 4 35.24 -8.29 8.49
CA ILE A 4 36.59 -8.01 9.02
C ILE A 4 37.14 -9.28 9.70
N LEU A 5 36.29 -10.02 10.42
CA LEU A 5 36.65 -11.31 11.02
C LEU A 5 37.06 -12.35 9.97
N ILE A 6 36.37 -12.39 8.83
CA ILE A 6 36.72 -13.28 7.71
C ILE A 6 38.09 -12.90 7.14
N LEU A 7 38.38 -11.61 6.97
CA LEU A 7 39.65 -11.15 6.42
C LEU A 7 40.82 -11.49 7.35
N ILE A 8 40.65 -11.30 8.66
CA ILE A 8 41.66 -11.66 9.68
C ILE A 8 41.88 -13.18 9.71
N LEU A 9 40.82 -13.99 9.63
CA LEU A 9 40.93 -15.45 9.59
C LEU A 9 41.70 -15.94 8.37
N ILE A 10 41.47 -15.32 7.20
CA ILE A 10 42.16 -15.63 5.95
C ILE A 10 43.64 -15.24 6.02
N THR A 11 43.96 -14.06 6.54
CA THR A 11 45.35 -13.61 6.70
C THR A 11 46.11 -14.50 7.69
N CYS A 12 45.46 -14.93 8.77
CA CYS A 12 46.04 -15.84 9.76
C CYS A 12 46.28 -17.25 9.19
N LEU A 13 45.34 -17.77 8.39
CA LEU A 13 45.48 -19.05 7.68
C LEU A 13 46.56 -18.99 6.59
N GLY A 14 46.67 -17.87 5.88
CA GLY A 14 47.71 -17.66 4.85
C GLY A 14 49.13 -17.63 5.42
N TRP A 15 49.31 -17.10 6.63
CA TRP A 15 50.61 -17.07 7.29
C TRP A 15 51.07 -18.47 7.74
N GLY A 16 50.15 -19.32 8.21
CA GLY A 16 50.46 -20.69 8.63
C GLY A 16 50.90 -21.62 7.49
N LEU A 17 50.51 -21.32 6.25
CA LEU A 17 50.86 -22.09 5.05
C LEU A 17 52.27 -21.80 4.50
N TYR A 18 52.95 -20.76 5.02
CA TYR A 18 54.28 -20.36 4.54
C TYR A 18 55.42 -21.18 5.15
N TYR A 19 55.19 -21.85 6.29
CA TYR A 19 56.24 -22.53 7.04
C TYR A 19 56.43 -24.01 6.67
N ASP A 20 55.39 -24.66 6.15
CA ASP A 20 55.45 -25.98 5.51
C ASP A 20 54.32 -26.04 4.46
N PRO A 21 54.61 -26.38 3.18
CA PRO A 21 53.56 -26.60 2.20
C PRO A 21 52.85 -27.91 2.57
N GLY A 22 51.89 -27.85 3.48
CA GLY A 22 51.06 -28.99 3.83
C GLY A 22 50.45 -29.61 2.56
N TYR A 23 50.48 -30.93 2.46
CA TYR A 23 49.82 -31.66 1.38
C TYR A 23 48.52 -32.25 1.91
N LEU A 24 47.43 -32.04 1.17
CA LEU A 24 46.14 -32.61 1.51
C LEU A 24 45.94 -33.85 0.64
N MET A 25 45.98 -35.02 1.26
CA MET A 25 45.75 -36.30 0.60
C MET A 25 44.30 -36.73 0.82
N LEU A 26 43.50 -36.68 -0.24
CA LEU A 26 42.15 -37.22 -0.26
C LEU A 26 42.24 -38.65 -0.81
N ALA A 27 41.99 -39.63 0.05
CA ALA A 27 41.91 -41.04 -0.31
C ALA A 27 40.46 -41.51 -0.22
N TYR A 28 39.87 -41.90 -1.35
CA TYR A 28 38.56 -42.53 -1.40
C TYR A 28 38.63 -43.80 -2.26
N SER A 29 38.53 -44.96 -1.62
CA SER A 29 38.72 -46.29 -2.23
C SER A 29 40.05 -46.41 -2.99
N ASP A 30 40.04 -46.37 -4.32
CA ASP A 30 41.25 -46.48 -5.17
C ASP A 30 41.77 -45.11 -5.67
N TRP A 31 41.08 -44.03 -5.35
CA TRP A 31 41.44 -42.69 -5.81
C TRP A 31 42.27 -41.98 -4.75
N ARG A 32 43.55 -41.79 -5.06
CA ARG A 32 44.48 -40.95 -4.29
C ARG A 32 44.77 -39.69 -5.09
N ILE A 33 44.23 -38.57 -4.63
CA ILE A 33 44.53 -37.26 -5.21
C ILE A 33 45.33 -36.49 -4.18
N GLU A 34 46.60 -36.24 -4.50
CA GLU A 34 47.47 -35.36 -3.75
C GLU A 34 47.29 -33.94 -4.29
N MET A 35 46.69 -33.08 -3.48
CA MET A 35 46.57 -31.66 -3.82
C MET A 35 47.32 -30.82 -2.81
N PRO A 36 48.05 -29.79 -3.27
CA PRO A 36 48.76 -28.93 -2.35
C PRO A 36 47.74 -28.05 -1.60
N LEU A 37 47.91 -27.89 -0.28
CA LEU A 37 46.89 -27.32 0.62
C LEU A 37 46.46 -25.89 0.23
N TRP A 38 47.37 -25.13 -0.39
CA TRP A 38 47.06 -23.79 -0.93
C TRP A 38 45.96 -23.80 -1.99
N LEU A 39 45.81 -24.89 -2.75
CA LEU A 39 44.76 -25.01 -3.78
C LEU A 39 43.37 -25.11 -3.13
N VAL A 40 43.25 -25.85 -2.02
CA VAL A 40 42.00 -25.99 -1.26
C VAL A 40 41.62 -24.66 -0.62
N VAL A 41 42.60 -23.97 -0.06
CA VAL A 41 42.42 -22.64 0.56
C VAL A 41 42.01 -21.61 -0.49
N ALA A 42 42.65 -21.62 -1.67
CA ALA A 42 42.30 -20.76 -2.80
C ALA A 42 40.87 -21.03 -3.31
N ALA A 43 40.48 -22.30 -3.44
CA ALA A 43 39.12 -22.67 -3.83
C ALA A 43 38.07 -22.20 -2.81
N LEU A 44 38.35 -22.33 -1.51
CA LEU A 44 37.47 -21.86 -0.44
C LEU A 44 37.33 -20.32 -0.48
N LEU A 45 38.43 -19.60 -0.67
CA LEU A 45 38.43 -18.14 -0.83
C LEU A 45 37.58 -17.70 -2.03
N LEU A 46 37.77 -18.36 -3.17
CA LEU A 46 37.03 -18.09 -4.39
C LEU A 46 35.52 -18.30 -4.18
N LEU A 47 35.11 -19.38 -3.50
CA LEU A 47 33.72 -19.61 -3.12
C LEU A 47 33.15 -18.51 -2.22
N ILE A 48 33.91 -18.04 -1.23
CA ILE A 48 33.47 -16.95 -0.35
C ILE A 48 33.29 -15.66 -1.15
N ILE A 49 34.24 -15.34 -2.04
CA ILE A 49 34.18 -14.15 -2.90
C ILE A 49 32.94 -14.22 -3.80
N ILE A 50 32.72 -15.33 -4.51
CA ILE A 50 31.55 -15.54 -5.38
C ILE A 50 30.26 -15.38 -4.58
N ARG A 51 30.15 -16.00 -3.40
CA ARG A 51 28.97 -15.87 -2.53
C ARG A 51 28.72 -14.42 -2.12
N THR A 52 29.78 -13.68 -1.79
CA THR A 52 29.65 -12.25 -1.42
C THR A 52 29.25 -11.38 -2.60
N LEU A 53 29.74 -11.67 -3.81
CA LEU A 53 29.35 -10.97 -5.04
C LEU A 53 27.87 -11.20 -5.34
N ILE A 54 27.43 -12.45 -5.31
CA ILE A 54 26.03 -12.84 -5.54
C ILE A 54 25.11 -12.14 -4.53
N THR A 55 25.40 -12.26 -3.23
CA THR A 55 24.57 -11.63 -2.18
C THR A 55 24.58 -10.10 -2.25
N SER A 56 25.69 -9.48 -2.67
CA SER A 56 25.76 -8.02 -2.88
C SER A 56 24.91 -7.60 -4.08
N PHE A 57 25.01 -8.33 -5.20
CA PHE A 57 24.25 -8.08 -6.43
C PHE A 57 22.73 -8.21 -6.20
N PHE A 58 22.28 -9.23 -5.46
CA PHE A 58 20.87 -9.37 -5.11
C PHE A 58 20.40 -8.31 -4.09
N ASN A 59 21.24 -7.89 -3.14
CA ASN A 59 20.88 -6.87 -2.16
C ASN A 59 20.81 -5.45 -2.75
N THR A 60 21.69 -5.09 -3.69
CA THR A 60 21.62 -3.81 -4.41
C THR A 60 20.37 -3.75 -5.29
N LEU A 61 20.06 -4.83 -6.01
CA LEU A 61 18.84 -4.94 -6.82
C LEU A 61 17.57 -4.83 -5.96
N SER A 62 17.57 -5.44 -4.77
CA SER A 62 16.47 -5.36 -3.80
C SER A 62 16.26 -3.95 -3.23
N LYS A 63 17.33 -3.17 -3.04
CA LYS A 63 17.26 -1.79 -2.54
C LYS A 63 16.75 -0.82 -3.61
N LEU A 64 17.12 -1.02 -4.87
CA LEU A 64 16.59 -0.30 -6.04
C LEU A 64 15.08 -0.52 -6.21
N ILE A 65 14.56 -1.72 -5.91
CA ILE A 65 13.12 -2.03 -5.99
C ILE A 65 12.33 -1.47 -4.79
N LYS A 66 12.96 -1.27 -3.62
CA LYS A 66 12.28 -0.81 -2.38
C LYS A 66 12.29 0.71 -2.15
N LEU A 67 13.26 1.44 -2.69
CA LEU A 67 13.31 2.91 -2.69
C LEU A 67 12.04 3.57 -3.27
N PRO A 68 11.50 3.13 -4.42
CA PRO A 68 10.26 3.71 -4.93
C PRO A 68 9.08 3.52 -3.98
N ARG A 69 9.00 2.40 -3.25
CA ARG A 69 7.82 2.09 -2.41
C ARG A 69 7.69 3.01 -1.19
N LYS A 70 8.79 3.44 -0.57
CA LYS A 70 8.76 4.38 0.56
C LYS A 70 8.45 5.82 0.12
N TRP A 71 9.06 6.28 -0.98
CA TRP A 71 8.79 7.62 -1.52
C TRP A 71 7.35 7.73 -2.07
N ARG A 72 6.85 6.67 -2.74
CA ARG A 72 5.45 6.58 -3.21
C ARG A 72 4.42 6.64 -2.08
N HIS A 73 4.72 6.06 -0.91
CA HIS A 73 3.79 6.06 0.23
C HIS A 73 3.71 7.43 0.91
N ASN A 74 4.83 8.15 1.01
CA ASN A 74 4.84 9.52 1.53
C ASN A 74 4.04 10.47 0.62
N ASN A 75 4.27 10.41 -0.70
CA ASN A 75 3.55 11.28 -1.63
C ASN A 75 2.02 11.01 -1.64
N ALA A 76 1.60 9.76 -1.43
CA ALA A 76 0.17 9.44 -1.34
C ALA A 76 -0.48 10.06 -0.10
N LYS A 77 0.22 10.07 1.04
CA LYS A 77 -0.25 10.68 2.30
C LYS A 77 -0.34 12.19 2.20
N GLU A 78 0.69 12.84 1.66
CA GLU A 78 0.70 14.29 1.46
C GLU A 78 -0.46 14.74 0.55
N ASN A 79 -0.76 13.98 -0.51
CA ASN A 79 -1.91 14.27 -1.36
C ASN A 79 -3.26 14.06 -0.66
N THR A 80 -3.37 13.08 0.25
CA THR A 80 -4.56 12.89 1.10
C THR A 80 -4.75 14.06 2.05
N GLU A 81 -3.68 14.54 2.69
CA GLU A 81 -3.75 15.69 3.58
C GLU A 81 -4.19 16.95 2.83
N LEU A 82 -3.59 17.21 1.66
CA LEU A 82 -3.97 18.34 0.81
C LEU A 82 -5.43 18.26 0.34
N CYS A 83 -5.91 17.08 -0.05
CA CYS A 83 -7.29 16.96 -0.53
C CYS A 83 -8.32 17.13 0.60
N LEU A 84 -8.00 16.64 1.81
CA LEU A 84 -8.84 16.86 3.00
C LEU A 84 -8.84 18.33 3.42
N LEU A 85 -7.70 19.02 3.33
CA LEU A 85 -7.61 20.45 3.62
C LEU A 85 -8.44 21.28 2.63
N HIS A 86 -8.34 20.97 1.33
CA HIS A 86 -9.20 21.60 0.32
C HIS A 86 -10.69 21.32 0.55
N LEU A 87 -11.04 20.09 0.95
CA LEU A 87 -12.42 19.74 1.27
C LEU A 87 -12.93 20.51 2.50
N ALA A 88 -12.12 20.67 3.55
CA ALA A 88 -12.48 21.44 4.74
C ALA A 88 -12.73 22.92 4.42
N HIS A 89 -11.99 23.50 3.47
CA HIS A 89 -12.20 24.87 3.00
C HIS A 89 -13.36 25.01 1.99
N GLY A 90 -14.05 23.92 1.61
CA GLY A 90 -15.10 23.96 0.59
C GLY A 90 -14.58 24.16 -0.85
N HIS A 91 -13.28 23.99 -1.07
CA HIS A 91 -12.65 24.10 -2.39
C HIS A 91 -12.81 22.79 -3.17
N TRP A 92 -14.03 22.52 -3.64
CA TRP A 92 -14.43 21.23 -4.23
C TRP A 92 -13.58 20.83 -5.45
N ALA A 93 -13.37 21.76 -6.39
CA ALA A 93 -12.61 21.48 -7.61
C ALA A 93 -11.13 21.16 -7.29
N GLN A 94 -10.53 21.88 -6.34
CA GLN A 94 -9.17 21.65 -5.88
C GLN A 94 -9.07 20.35 -5.07
N ALA A 95 -10.06 20.02 -4.26
CA ALA A 95 -10.16 18.76 -3.52
C ALA A 95 -10.24 17.56 -4.49
N GLU A 96 -11.08 17.63 -5.52
CA GLU A 96 -11.18 16.59 -6.55
C GLU A 96 -9.85 16.43 -7.32
N LYS A 97 -9.21 17.55 -7.70
CA LYS A 97 -7.94 17.54 -8.43
C LYS A 97 -6.80 16.93 -7.59
N SER A 98 -6.67 17.36 -6.33
CA SER A 98 -5.64 16.87 -5.40
C SER A 98 -5.87 15.40 -5.02
N ALA A 99 -7.13 15.00 -4.79
CA ALA A 99 -7.50 13.61 -4.57
C ALA A 99 -7.05 12.73 -5.76
N ASN A 100 -7.29 13.17 -7.00
CA ASN A 100 -6.90 12.43 -8.21
C ASN A 100 -5.39 12.50 -8.55
N LYS A 101 -4.62 13.44 -7.98
CA LYS A 101 -3.21 13.68 -8.32
C LYS A 101 -2.30 12.50 -7.92
N GLY A 102 -2.76 11.63 -7.03
CA GLY A 102 -2.05 10.44 -6.55
C GLY A 102 -2.12 9.20 -7.45
N ARG A 103 -2.67 9.30 -8.68
CA ARG A 103 -2.98 8.15 -9.57
C ARG A 103 -1.81 7.34 -10.12
N SER A 104 -0.58 7.62 -9.71
CA SER A 104 0.60 7.01 -10.33
C SER A 104 0.76 5.56 -9.87
N TYR A 105 0.30 4.64 -10.74
CA TYR A 105 0.66 3.22 -10.83
C TYR A 105 -0.01 2.19 -9.90
N TYR A 106 -0.58 2.56 -8.76
CA TYR A 106 -1.36 1.64 -7.90
C TYR A 106 -2.58 2.34 -7.32
N ALA A 107 -3.66 1.59 -7.08
CA ALA A 107 -4.95 2.10 -6.62
C ALA A 107 -4.83 3.13 -5.49
N MET A 108 -5.63 4.19 -5.61
CA MET A 108 -5.70 5.29 -4.66
C MET A 108 -6.31 4.84 -3.33
N PRO A 109 -5.92 5.42 -2.18
CA PRO A 109 -6.57 5.11 -0.91
C PRO A 109 -8.09 5.37 -0.98
N ILE A 110 -8.89 4.50 -0.37
CA ILE A 110 -10.36 4.62 -0.34
C ILE A 110 -10.83 6.01 0.11
N THR A 111 -10.12 6.61 1.08
CA THR A 111 -10.38 7.96 1.58
C THR A 111 -10.40 8.99 0.45
N ASN A 112 -9.42 8.93 -0.46
CA ASN A 112 -9.33 9.91 -1.53
C ASN A 112 -10.47 9.71 -2.54
N TYR A 113 -10.94 8.47 -2.76
CA TYR A 113 -12.11 8.22 -3.62
C TYR A 113 -13.39 8.80 -3.02
N LEU A 114 -13.57 8.65 -1.70
CA LEU A 114 -14.71 9.23 -0.99
C LEU A 114 -14.66 10.76 -0.99
N VAL A 115 -13.47 11.37 -0.83
CA VAL A 115 -13.26 12.82 -0.95
C VAL A 115 -13.60 13.30 -2.36
N ALA A 116 -13.12 12.60 -3.39
CA ALA A 116 -13.43 12.94 -4.78
C ALA A 116 -14.92 12.79 -5.10
N ALA A 117 -15.58 11.74 -4.58
CA ALA A 117 -17.01 11.56 -4.70
C ALA A 117 -17.79 12.70 -4.02
N TYR A 118 -17.42 13.05 -2.80
CA TYR A 118 -18.05 14.15 -2.06
C TYR A 118 -17.90 15.48 -2.78
N ALA A 119 -16.68 15.82 -3.20
CA ALA A 119 -16.40 17.02 -3.97
C ALA A 119 -17.20 17.05 -5.29
N ALA A 120 -17.39 15.91 -5.95
CA ALA A 120 -18.20 15.83 -7.17
C ALA A 120 -19.70 16.01 -6.91
N ILE A 121 -20.23 15.51 -5.78
CA ILE A 121 -21.61 15.73 -5.35
C ILE A 121 -21.87 17.22 -5.12
N GLU A 122 -20.99 17.90 -4.37
CA GLU A 122 -21.11 19.34 -4.09
C GLU A 122 -20.99 20.19 -5.36
N GLN A 123 -20.22 19.74 -6.35
CA GLN A 123 -20.15 20.34 -7.69
C GLN A 123 -21.35 19.99 -8.60
N ARG A 124 -22.38 19.29 -8.11
CA ARG A 124 -23.52 18.76 -8.90
C ARG A 124 -23.10 17.86 -10.08
N SER A 125 -21.92 17.25 -9.99
CA SER A 125 -21.40 16.32 -11.01
C SER A 125 -21.66 14.87 -10.61
N PHE A 126 -22.94 14.49 -10.57
CA PHE A 126 -23.37 13.17 -10.06
C PHE A 126 -22.79 11.98 -10.83
N LYS A 127 -22.65 12.11 -12.16
CA LYS A 127 -22.02 11.06 -13.00
C LYS A 127 -20.57 10.77 -12.59
N LYS A 128 -19.80 11.79 -12.20
CA LYS A 128 -18.44 11.61 -11.68
C LYS A 128 -18.46 11.00 -10.29
N ALA A 129 -19.37 11.46 -9.43
CA ALA A 129 -19.54 10.92 -8.09
C ALA A 129 -19.83 9.41 -8.10
N TYR A 130 -20.76 8.95 -8.96
CA TYR A 130 -21.02 7.52 -9.16
C TYR A 130 -19.75 6.75 -9.54
N LYS A 131 -19.01 7.25 -10.55
CA LYS A 131 -17.77 6.62 -10.99
C LYS A 131 -16.73 6.51 -9.86
N TYR A 132 -16.61 7.53 -9.01
CA TYR A 132 -15.69 7.49 -7.89
C TYR A 132 -16.12 6.49 -6.80
N LEU A 133 -17.43 6.35 -6.55
CA LEU A 133 -17.97 5.38 -5.59
C LEU A 133 -17.82 3.93 -6.09
N ASP A 134 -17.98 3.69 -7.38
CA ASP A 134 -17.74 2.36 -7.96
C ASP A 134 -16.26 1.98 -7.86
N LEU A 135 -15.36 2.92 -8.16
CA LEU A 135 -13.92 2.72 -7.95
C LEU A 135 -13.59 2.51 -6.46
N ALA A 136 -14.27 3.20 -5.54
CA ALA A 136 -14.08 2.99 -4.11
C ALA A 136 -14.48 1.58 -3.68
N GLN A 137 -15.61 1.06 -4.20
CA GLN A 137 -16.08 -0.29 -3.91
C GLN A 137 -15.12 -1.35 -4.46
N GLN A 138 -14.65 -1.18 -5.69
CA GLN A 138 -13.68 -2.10 -6.30
C GLN A 138 -12.36 -2.14 -5.54
N ASN A 139 -11.96 -1.06 -4.87
CA ASN A 139 -10.69 -0.97 -4.14
C ASN A 139 -10.84 -1.15 -2.62
N ASN A 140 -11.99 -1.64 -2.13
CA ASN A 140 -12.28 -1.77 -0.69
C ASN A 140 -11.62 -2.99 -0.01
N PHE A 141 -10.62 -3.61 -0.62
CA PHE A 141 -10.00 -4.86 -0.16
C PHE A 141 -9.32 -4.82 1.22
N LYS A 142 -9.10 -3.64 1.81
CA LYS A 142 -8.28 -3.51 3.04
C LYS A 142 -9.03 -3.28 4.35
N ASN A 143 -10.17 -2.62 4.33
CA ASN A 143 -10.83 -2.16 5.57
C ASN A 143 -12.32 -2.49 5.64
N ASN A 144 -12.87 -3.20 4.65
CA ASN A 144 -14.29 -3.57 4.58
C ASN A 144 -15.23 -2.38 4.87
N ASN A 145 -14.86 -1.19 4.40
CA ASN A 145 -15.50 0.07 4.81
C ASN A 145 -16.73 0.36 3.93
N SER A 146 -17.56 -0.67 3.73
CA SER A 146 -18.77 -0.61 2.90
C SER A 146 -19.76 0.43 3.41
N PHE A 147 -19.87 0.58 4.74
CA PHE A 147 -20.74 1.56 5.38
C PHE A 147 -20.51 3.00 4.88
N ALA A 148 -19.26 3.44 4.78
CA ALA A 148 -18.93 4.80 4.32
C ALA A 148 -19.28 5.02 2.83
N ILE A 149 -19.14 3.97 2.00
CA ILE A 149 -19.52 4.01 0.58
C ILE A 149 -21.04 4.11 0.46
N ASP A 150 -21.77 3.27 1.18
CA ASP A 150 -23.23 3.23 1.15
C ASP A 150 -23.83 4.54 1.67
N LEU A 151 -23.26 5.12 2.73
CA LEU A 151 -23.66 6.43 3.23
C LEU A 151 -23.45 7.53 2.17
N MET A 152 -22.34 7.48 1.43
CA MET A 152 -22.12 8.41 0.33
C MET A 152 -23.06 8.19 -0.85
N ARG A 153 -23.44 6.94 -1.15
CA ARG A 153 -24.47 6.64 -2.15
C ARG A 153 -25.82 7.23 -1.74
N ALA A 154 -26.24 7.02 -0.49
CA ALA A 154 -27.46 7.62 0.02
C ALA A 154 -27.44 9.15 -0.10
N ARG A 155 -26.31 9.77 0.25
CA ARG A 155 -26.11 11.22 0.08
C ARG A 155 -26.18 11.65 -1.39
N LEU A 156 -25.58 10.89 -2.30
CA LEU A 156 -25.64 11.16 -3.74
C LEU A 156 -27.10 11.16 -4.21
N HIS A 157 -27.86 10.11 -3.90
CA HIS A 157 -29.29 10.01 -4.26
C HIS A 157 -30.09 11.19 -3.70
N TYR A 158 -29.83 11.59 -2.45
CA TYR A 158 -30.49 12.76 -1.86
C TYR A 158 -30.23 14.04 -2.67
N TYR A 159 -28.98 14.32 -3.03
CA TYR A 159 -28.65 15.52 -3.81
C TYR A 159 -29.06 15.43 -5.28
N ASN A 160 -29.24 14.22 -5.81
CA ASN A 160 -29.78 13.95 -7.14
C ASN A 160 -31.33 13.93 -7.15
N GLU A 161 -31.98 14.40 -6.08
CA GLU A 161 -33.45 14.49 -5.93
C GLU A 161 -34.17 13.12 -5.86
N GLU A 162 -33.43 12.03 -5.73
CA GLU A 162 -33.92 10.66 -5.61
C GLU A 162 -34.13 10.27 -4.12
N SER A 163 -35.04 10.96 -3.45
CA SER A 163 -35.23 10.81 -1.99
C SER A 163 -35.66 9.39 -1.58
N THR A 164 -36.44 8.68 -2.39
CA THR A 164 -36.90 7.31 -2.10
C THR A 164 -35.73 6.32 -2.08
N ALA A 165 -34.84 6.39 -3.07
CA ALA A 165 -33.64 5.57 -3.12
C ALA A 165 -32.69 5.89 -1.97
N SER A 166 -32.56 7.17 -1.61
CA SER A 166 -31.78 7.60 -0.44
C SER A 166 -32.31 7.02 0.87
N LEU A 167 -33.63 7.09 1.10
CA LEU A 167 -34.28 6.54 2.29
C LEU A 167 -34.11 5.03 2.41
N ALA A 168 -34.27 4.28 1.31
CA ALA A 168 -34.11 2.83 1.31
C ALA A 168 -32.70 2.44 1.81
N ILE A 169 -31.66 3.11 1.30
CA ILE A 169 -30.28 2.87 1.75
C ILE A 169 -30.08 3.30 3.21
N LEU A 170 -30.63 4.45 3.61
CA LEU A 170 -30.46 4.96 4.97
C LEU A 170 -31.14 4.09 6.03
N ASN A 171 -32.30 3.50 5.73
CA ASN A 171 -32.96 2.57 6.64
C ASN A 171 -32.08 1.34 6.89
N ILE A 172 -31.51 0.76 5.83
CA ILE A 172 -30.56 -0.36 5.95
C ILE A 172 -29.32 0.05 6.77
N LEU A 173 -28.81 1.27 6.60
CA LEU A 173 -27.68 1.77 7.37
C LEU A 173 -28.05 2.07 8.83
N HIS A 174 -29.26 2.53 9.08
CA HIS A 174 -29.79 2.77 10.42
C HIS A 174 -29.96 1.46 11.20
N ASP A 175 -30.45 0.41 10.55
CA ASP A 175 -30.56 -0.92 11.15
C ASP A 175 -29.19 -1.48 11.56
N LYS A 176 -28.15 -1.20 10.77
CA LYS A 176 -26.77 -1.62 11.05
C LYS A 176 -26.11 -0.78 12.16
N GLU A 177 -26.23 0.55 12.08
CA GLU A 177 -25.64 1.49 13.02
C GLU A 177 -26.65 2.57 13.46
N PRO A 178 -27.55 2.28 14.41
CA PRO A 178 -28.66 3.17 14.75
C PRO A 178 -28.21 4.49 15.38
N LYS A 179 -27.04 4.51 16.02
CA LYS A 179 -26.48 5.69 16.69
C LYS A 179 -25.59 6.56 15.79
N ASN A 180 -25.46 6.21 14.51
CA ASN A 180 -24.59 6.97 13.60
C ASN A 180 -25.17 8.37 13.32
N THR A 181 -24.49 9.40 13.82
CA THR A 181 -24.95 10.79 13.70
C THR A 181 -25.12 11.25 12.25
N ALA A 182 -24.32 10.75 11.32
CA ALA A 182 -24.40 11.16 9.92
C ALA A 182 -25.67 10.60 9.24
N VAL A 183 -26.05 9.37 9.56
CA VAL A 183 -27.29 8.73 9.09
C VAL A 183 -28.51 9.50 9.60
N LEU A 184 -28.57 9.74 10.91
CA LEU A 184 -29.69 10.46 11.55
C LEU A 184 -29.86 11.88 11.01
N LYS A 185 -28.75 12.61 10.79
CA LYS A 185 -28.80 13.95 10.18
C LYS A 185 -29.38 13.92 8.78
N LEU A 186 -29.01 12.93 7.97
CA LEU A 186 -29.49 12.84 6.59
C LEU A 186 -30.96 12.41 6.54
N LEU A 187 -31.38 11.46 7.38
CA LEU A 187 -32.79 11.07 7.54
C LEU A 187 -33.68 12.27 7.90
N ASN A 188 -33.28 13.06 8.90
CA ASN A 188 -34.02 14.25 9.31
C ASN A 188 -34.11 15.28 8.17
N LYS A 189 -33.03 15.46 7.40
CA LYS A 189 -33.02 16.36 6.25
C LYS A 189 -34.03 15.91 5.18
N ILE A 190 -34.13 14.60 4.92
CA ILE A 190 -35.10 14.05 3.96
C ILE A 190 -36.53 14.25 4.46
N SER A 191 -36.83 13.95 5.73
CA SER A 191 -38.18 14.13 6.29
C SER A 191 -38.66 15.58 6.26
N GLN A 192 -37.75 16.55 6.42
CA GLN A 192 -38.09 17.97 6.29
C GLN A 192 -38.32 18.41 4.84
N THR A 193 -37.60 17.79 3.90
CA THR A 193 -37.72 18.12 2.47
C THR A 193 -38.98 17.50 1.86
N ASN A 194 -39.48 16.39 2.42
CA ASN A 194 -40.62 15.64 1.91
C ASN A 194 -41.67 15.36 3.00
N PRO A 195 -42.48 16.37 3.40
CA PRO A 195 -43.47 16.23 4.48
C PRO A 195 -44.59 15.21 4.19
N ASN A 196 -44.70 14.72 2.95
CA ASN A 196 -45.81 13.85 2.51
C ASN A 196 -45.48 12.33 2.55
N SER A 197 -44.30 11.90 2.98
CA SER A 197 -43.95 10.45 3.03
C SER A 197 -44.23 9.76 4.36
N ASN A 198 -44.68 10.48 5.39
CA ASN A 198 -45.00 9.91 6.71
C ASN A 198 -46.42 9.31 6.83
N SER A 199 -47.10 9.05 5.71
CA SER A 199 -48.48 8.52 5.68
C SER A 199 -48.60 7.05 5.29
N SER A 200 -47.51 6.28 5.36
CA SER A 200 -47.56 4.85 5.02
C SER A 200 -46.71 4.05 6.01
N VAL A 201 -47.36 3.70 7.12
CA VAL A 201 -47.23 2.49 7.97
C VAL A 201 -45.90 1.73 7.90
#